data_AF-A0A2W6MU93-F1
#
_entry.id   AF-A0A2W6MU93-F1
#
_cell.length_a   1.000
_cell.length_b   1.000
_cell.length_c   1.000
_cell.angle_alpha   90.00
_cell.angle_beta   90.00
_cell.angle_gamma   90.00
#
_symmetry.space_group_name_H-M   'P 1'
#
loop_
_entity.id
_entity.type
_entity.pdbx_description
1 polymer ?
#
loop_
_entity_poly.entity_id
_entity_poly.type
_entity_poly.pdbx_seq_one_letter_code
_entity_poly.pdbx_strand_id
1 'polypeptide(L)'
;MFEATINACKNESINLSKSLIQLLKDEGISANYAEFSLEDSGIYFILPNGDKIKVLFYQAKIQESAFKSKGDPFVHLFSCEEVRENLANEEFRAIYKTELKFFLGVYSHRVQTKFFYNKPLELCPSCKQKLLGKSLKEFMEG
;
A
#
# COMPACT_ATOMS: atom_id res chain seq x y z
N MET A 1 -13.62 6.60 25.00
CA MET A 1 -13.09 5.28 24.57
C MET A 1 -11.77 5.44 23.80
N PHE A 2 -11.69 6.31 22.78
CA PHE A 2 -10.45 6.58 22.03
C PHE A 2 -9.29 7.13 22.88
N GLU A 3 -9.57 8.04 23.83
CA GLU A 3 -8.55 8.55 24.76
C GLU A 3 -7.96 7.49 25.68
N ALA A 4 -8.75 6.48 26.06
CA ALA A 4 -8.27 5.36 26.86
C ALA A 4 -7.31 4.48 26.06
N THR A 5 -7.57 4.29 24.76
CA THR A 5 -6.67 3.60 23.83
C THR A 5 -5.36 4.37 23.64
N ILE A 6 -5.43 5.70 23.42
CA ILE A 6 -4.22 6.53 23.32
C ILE A 6 -3.41 6.51 24.62
N ASN A 7 -4.07 6.58 25.78
CA ASN A 7 -3.39 6.52 27.08
C ASN A 7 -2.81 5.14 27.39
N ALA A 8 -3.46 4.05 26.97
CA ALA A 8 -2.88 2.71 27.05
C ALA A 8 -1.61 2.58 26.18
N CYS A 9 -1.62 3.15 24.97
CA CYS A 9 -0.43 3.20 24.10
C CYS A 9 0.68 4.11 24.63
N LYS A 10 0.40 5.02 25.56
CA LYS A 10 1.41 5.84 26.26
C LYS A 10 2.00 5.12 27.48
N ASN A 11 1.24 4.24 28.12
CA ASN A 11 1.63 3.54 29.35
C ASN A 11 2.41 2.25 29.07
N GLU A 12 2.15 1.59 27.94
CA GLU A 12 3.08 0.64 27.37
C GLU A 12 4.03 1.41 26.47
N SER A 13 5.33 1.10 26.44
CA SER A 13 6.30 1.72 25.53
C SER A 13 6.07 1.29 24.08
N ILE A 14 4.85 1.43 23.57
CA ILE A 14 4.45 1.11 22.21
C ILE A 14 4.98 2.24 21.34
N ASN A 15 6.09 1.96 20.67
CA ASN A 15 6.58 2.82 19.61
C ASN A 15 5.62 2.68 18.42
N LEU A 16 4.68 3.61 18.30
CA LEU A 16 3.67 3.62 17.24
C LEU A 16 4.30 3.54 15.85
N SER A 17 5.41 4.25 15.60
CA SER A 17 6.13 4.18 14.32
C SER A 17 6.63 2.75 14.04
N LYS A 18 7.16 2.06 15.05
CA LYS A 18 7.59 0.65 14.91
C LYS A 18 6.42 -0.27 14.57
N SER A 19 5.26 -0.09 15.21
CA SER A 19 4.06 -0.87 14.93
C SER A 19 3.54 -0.62 13.51
N LEU A 20 3.53 0.64 13.05
CA LEU A 20 3.12 0.99 11.68
C LEU A 20 4.09 0.42 10.63
N ILE A 21 5.39 0.43 10.90
CA ILE A 21 6.39 -0.22 10.05
C ILE A 21 6.11 -1.71 9.92
N GLN A 22 5.79 -2.37 11.04
CA GLN A 22 5.47 -3.79 11.02
C GLN A 22 4.20 -4.06 10.21
N LEU A 23 3.14 -3.25 10.40
CA LEU A 23 1.92 -3.33 9.59
C LEU A 23 2.18 -3.13 8.11
N LEU A 24 3.00 -2.14 7.73
CA LEU A 24 3.40 -1.92 6.34
C LEU A 24 4.12 -3.13 5.74
N LYS A 25 4.90 -3.88 6.52
CA LYS A 25 5.62 -5.07 6.06
C LYS A 25 4.72 -6.28 5.89
N ASP A 26 3.78 -6.48 6.80
CA ASP A 26 2.98 -7.70 6.86
C ASP A 26 1.75 -7.60 5.94
N GLU A 27 0.88 -6.64 6.24
CA GLU A 27 -0.48 -6.51 5.68
C GLU A 27 -0.70 -5.22 4.86
N GLY A 28 0.20 -4.25 4.97
CA GLY A 28 -0.02 -2.92 4.44
C GLY A 28 -1.11 -2.14 5.19
N ILE A 29 -1.23 -0.85 4.85
CA ILE A 29 -2.17 0.09 5.47
C ILE A 29 -3.07 0.64 4.37
N SER A 30 -4.38 0.65 4.59
CA SER A 30 -5.34 1.24 3.65
C SER A 30 -5.08 2.74 3.47
N ALA A 31 -5.17 3.21 2.23
CA ALA A 31 -4.71 4.55 1.85
C ALA A 31 -5.46 5.65 2.60
N ASN A 32 -6.76 5.45 2.85
CA ASN A 32 -7.60 6.39 3.62
C ASN A 32 -7.19 6.56 5.10
N TYR A 33 -6.29 5.73 5.64
CA TYR A 33 -5.75 5.86 7.00
C TYR A 33 -4.29 6.33 7.03
N ALA A 34 -3.75 6.73 5.89
CA ALA A 34 -2.34 7.05 5.72
C ALA A 34 -2.16 8.48 5.23
N GLU A 35 -1.07 9.11 5.64
CA GLU A 35 -0.60 10.35 5.06
C GLU A 35 0.57 10.03 4.12
N PHE A 36 0.56 10.63 2.93
CA PHE A 36 1.53 10.33 1.89
C PHE A 36 2.30 11.57 1.46
N SER A 37 3.60 11.39 1.20
CA SER A 37 4.41 12.30 0.44
C SER A 37 4.71 11.68 -0.92
N LEU A 38 4.31 12.38 -1.99
CA LEU A 38 4.57 11.96 -3.36
C LEU A 38 5.79 12.71 -3.88
N GLU A 39 6.86 11.98 -4.17
CA GLU A 39 8.12 12.53 -4.65
C GLU A 39 8.52 11.89 -5.98
N ASP A 40 9.47 12.52 -6.69
CA ASP A 40 9.98 11.95 -7.95
C ASP A 40 10.64 10.59 -7.77
N SER A 41 11.19 10.33 -6.58
CA SER A 41 11.89 9.10 -6.20
C SER A 41 10.96 7.97 -5.74
N GLY A 42 9.67 8.25 -5.46
CA GLY A 42 8.72 7.24 -5.04
C GLY A 42 7.51 7.76 -4.25
N ILE A 43 6.76 6.82 -3.68
CA ILE A 43 5.63 7.09 -2.79
C ILE A 43 6.11 6.85 -1.36
N TYR A 44 5.86 7.79 -0.47
CA TYR A 44 6.30 7.70 0.91
C TYR A 44 5.13 7.78 1.89
N PHE A 45 5.05 6.82 2.79
CA PHE A 45 4.19 6.87 3.98
C PHE A 45 4.85 7.77 5.03
N ILE A 46 4.09 8.72 5.60
CA ILE A 46 4.56 9.61 6.66
C ILE A 46 4.22 9.00 8.01
N LEU A 47 5.24 8.71 8.81
CA LEU A 47 5.09 8.21 10.18
C LEU A 47 4.70 9.33 11.15
N PRO A 48 4.14 8.99 12.32
CA PRO A 48 3.74 9.97 13.35
C PRO A 48 4.88 10.86 13.87
N ASN A 49 6.12 10.39 13.77
CA ASN A 49 7.31 11.17 14.13
C ASN A 49 7.84 12.05 12.98
N GLY A 50 7.16 12.10 11.83
CA GLY A 50 7.54 12.86 10.65
C GLY A 50 8.48 12.12 9.68
N ASP A 51 9.00 10.96 10.07
CA ASP A 51 9.85 10.15 9.21
C ASP A 51 9.08 9.62 8.00
N LYS A 52 9.77 9.48 6.87
CA LYS A 52 9.20 8.96 5.63
C LYS A 52 9.69 7.54 5.36
N ILE A 53 8.78 6.68 4.93
CA ILE A 53 9.09 5.32 4.49
C ILE A 53 8.58 5.10 3.09
N LYS A 54 9.47 4.69 2.18
CA LYS A 54 9.11 4.36 0.81
C LYS A 54 8.21 3.14 0.79
N VAL A 55 7.10 3.22 0.06
CA VAL A 55 6.08 2.18 -0.02
C VAL A 55 5.69 1.90 -1.47
N LEU A 56 5.21 0.68 -1.69
CA LEU A 56 4.45 0.30 -2.87
C LEU A 56 2.98 0.65 -2.63
N PHE A 57 2.27 0.98 -3.70
CA PHE A 57 0.85 1.29 -3.65
C PHE A 57 0.09 0.38 -4.63
N TYR A 58 -1.02 -0.22 -4.20
CA TYR A 58 -1.81 -1.11 -5.07
C TYR A 58 -3.26 -1.24 -4.60
N GLN A 59 -4.17 -1.60 -5.50
CA GLN A 59 -5.56 -1.89 -5.16
C GLN A 59 -5.68 -3.31 -4.58
N ALA A 60 -6.02 -3.41 -3.30
CA ALA A 60 -6.11 -4.68 -2.58
C ALA A 60 -7.53 -5.26 -2.55
N LYS A 61 -8.55 -4.43 -2.83
CA LYS A 61 -9.95 -4.83 -2.96
C LYS A 61 -10.47 -4.38 -4.32
N ILE A 62 -11.03 -5.30 -5.10
CA ILE A 62 -11.56 -4.98 -6.44
C ILE A 62 -12.96 -5.56 -6.60
N GLN A 63 -13.85 -4.81 -7.26
CA GLN A 63 -15.17 -5.30 -7.64
C GLN A 63 -15.07 -6.39 -8.71
N GLU A 64 -15.90 -7.43 -8.61
CA GLU A 64 -15.86 -8.59 -9.51
C GLU A 64 -16.10 -8.19 -10.97
N SER A 65 -16.95 -7.19 -11.22
CA SER A 65 -17.18 -6.63 -12.55
C SER A 65 -15.92 -6.00 -13.15
N ALA A 66 -15.17 -5.24 -12.35
CA ALA A 66 -13.90 -4.65 -12.74
C ALA A 66 -12.83 -5.73 -12.93
N PHE A 67 -12.74 -6.69 -12.03
CA PHE A 67 -11.79 -7.80 -12.12
C PHE A 67 -12.01 -8.65 -13.39
N LYS A 68 -13.26 -8.94 -13.76
CA LYS A 68 -13.58 -9.69 -14.98
C LYS A 68 -13.27 -8.94 -16.27
N SER A 69 -13.36 -7.60 -16.26
CA SER A 69 -13.18 -6.78 -17.46
C SER A 69 -11.74 -6.29 -17.65
N LYS A 70 -11.05 -5.96 -16.57
CA LYS A 70 -9.70 -5.37 -16.58
C LYS A 70 -8.60 -6.33 -16.12
N GLY A 71 -8.97 -7.41 -15.42
CA GLY A 71 -8.02 -8.36 -14.85
C GLY A 71 -7.48 -7.92 -13.49
N ASP A 72 -6.23 -8.29 -13.22
CA ASP A 72 -5.53 -7.97 -11.98
C ASP A 72 -5.19 -6.47 -11.90
N PRO A 73 -5.23 -5.87 -10.70
CA PRO A 73 -4.76 -4.50 -10.50
C PRO A 73 -3.23 -4.41 -10.61
N PHE A 74 -2.74 -3.20 -10.88
CA PHE A 74 -1.31 -2.92 -10.95
C PHE A 74 -0.72 -2.50 -9.60
N VAL A 75 0.60 -2.59 -9.53
CA VAL A 75 1.41 -2.07 -8.43
C VAL A 75 2.12 -0.80 -8.88
N HIS A 76 2.11 0.21 -8.03
CA HIS A 76 2.64 1.53 -8.30
C HIS A 76 3.84 1.82 -7.39
N LEU A 77 4.88 2.36 -8.01
CA LEU A 77 6.14 2.72 -7.35
C LEU A 77 6.30 4.24 -7.21
N PHE A 78 5.68 4.97 -8.14
CA PHE A 78 5.81 6.42 -8.30
C PHE A 78 4.43 7.07 -8.29
N SER A 79 4.41 8.39 -8.17
CA SER A 79 3.21 9.23 -8.22
C SER A 79 2.56 9.30 -9.62
N CYS A 80 2.20 8.17 -10.22
CA CYS A 80 1.43 8.15 -11.46
C CYS A 80 -0.02 8.59 -11.22
N GLU A 81 -0.78 8.80 -12.29
CA GLU A 81 -2.16 9.29 -12.26
C GLU A 81 -3.04 8.49 -11.29
N GLU A 82 -3.07 7.16 -11.43
CA GLU A 82 -3.87 6.28 -10.57
C GLU A 82 -3.55 6.44 -9.07
N VAL A 83 -2.28 6.66 -8.70
CA VAL A 83 -1.91 6.91 -7.29
C VAL A 83 -2.49 8.24 -6.82
N ARG A 84 -2.34 9.30 -7.62
CA ARG A 84 -2.80 10.65 -7.25
C ARG A 84 -4.31 10.69 -7.05
N GLU A 85 -5.06 9.93 -7.85
CA GLU A 85 -6.52 9.85 -7.77
C GLU A 85 -7.01 8.98 -6.60
N ASN A 86 -6.17 8.08 -6.06
CA ASN A 86 -6.60 7.07 -5.09
C ASN A 86 -5.92 7.17 -3.71
N LEU A 87 -5.23 8.26 -3.39
CA LEU A 87 -4.57 8.44 -2.09
C LEU A 87 -5.52 8.31 -0.88
N ALA A 88 -6.82 8.57 -1.06
CA ALA A 88 -7.84 8.46 -0.01
C ALA A 88 -8.80 7.28 -0.22
N ASN A 89 -8.50 6.36 -1.16
CA ASN A 89 -9.37 5.24 -1.47
C ASN A 89 -9.08 4.05 -0.54
N GLU A 90 -10.10 3.59 0.20
CA GLU A 90 -9.98 2.46 1.14
C GLU A 90 -9.64 1.11 0.49
N GLU A 91 -9.89 0.99 -0.81
CA GLU A 91 -9.58 -0.20 -1.60
C GLU A 91 -8.08 -0.31 -1.91
N PHE A 92 -7.35 0.82 -1.84
CA PHE A 92 -5.91 0.87 -2.07
C PHE A 92 -5.13 0.75 -0.78
N ARG A 93 -3.91 0.21 -0.89
CA ARG A 93 -3.01 0.00 0.24
C ARG A 93 -1.60 0.45 -0.08
N ALA A 94 -0.97 1.00 0.95
CA ALA A 94 0.46 1.19 1.03
C ALA A 94 1.11 0.00 1.73
N ILE A 95 2.22 -0.50 1.18
CA ILE A 95 2.90 -1.68 1.71
C ILE A 95 4.40 -1.59 1.47
N TYR A 96 5.22 -2.06 2.42
CA TYR A 96 6.66 -2.16 2.29
C TYR A 96 7.04 -3.61 1.99
N LYS A 97 7.36 -3.92 0.72
CA LYS A 97 7.85 -5.24 0.30
C LYS A 97 8.86 -5.12 -0.85
N THR A 98 9.72 -6.12 -0.99
CA THR A 98 10.70 -6.24 -2.08
C THR A 98 10.31 -7.30 -3.12
N GLU A 99 9.16 -7.95 -2.95
CA GLU A 99 8.57 -8.90 -3.90
C GLU A 99 7.22 -8.40 -4.40
N LEU A 100 6.86 -8.75 -5.64
CA LEU A 100 5.58 -8.39 -6.26
C LEU A 100 4.47 -9.41 -5.99
N LYS A 101 4.36 -9.89 -4.74
CA LYS A 101 3.30 -10.81 -4.30
C LYS A 101 2.45 -10.16 -3.23
N PHE A 102 1.15 -10.10 -3.49
CA PHE A 102 0.21 -9.35 -2.66
C PHE A 102 -1.04 -10.16 -2.39
N PHE A 103 -1.76 -9.80 -1.32
CA PHE A 103 -3.12 -10.27 -1.19
C PHE A 103 -4.05 -9.45 -2.07
N LEU A 104 -5.11 -10.09 -2.58
CA LEU A 104 -6.13 -9.46 -3.40
C LEU A 104 -7.49 -10.06 -3.06
N GLY A 105 -8.42 -9.22 -2.61
CA GLY A 105 -9.82 -9.58 -2.39
C GLY A 105 -10.68 -9.15 -3.57
N VAL A 106 -11.48 -10.07 -4.10
CA VAL A 106 -12.49 -9.77 -5.12
C VAL A 106 -13.86 -9.78 -4.46
N TYR A 107 -14.66 -8.73 -4.71
CA TYR A 107 -15.94 -8.52 -4.05
C TYR A 107 -17.07 -8.41 -5.06
N SER A 108 -18.22 -8.98 -4.75
CA SER A 108 -19.49 -8.68 -5.41
C SER A 108 -20.37 -7.97 -4.41
N HIS A 109 -20.65 -6.69 -4.67
CA HIS A 109 -21.24 -5.78 -3.69
C HIS A 109 -20.40 -5.71 -2.40
N ARG A 110 -20.89 -6.29 -1.29
CA ARG A 110 -20.21 -6.33 0.01
C ARG A 110 -19.67 -7.71 0.38
N VAL A 111 -19.85 -8.70 -0.49
CA VAL A 111 -19.46 -10.09 -0.22
C VAL A 111 -18.14 -10.38 -0.92
N GLN A 112 -17.16 -10.87 -0.16
CA GLN A 112 -15.89 -11.34 -0.72
C GLN A 112 -16.11 -12.67 -1.44
N THR A 113 -15.98 -12.68 -2.77
CA THR A 113 -16.20 -13.87 -3.60
C THR A 113 -14.92 -14.65 -3.84
N LYS A 114 -13.76 -13.98 -3.86
CA LYS A 114 -12.44 -14.61 -3.97
C LYS A 114 -11.41 -13.89 -3.11
N PHE A 115 -10.40 -14.65 -2.69
CA PHE A 115 -9.24 -14.12 -2.00
C PHE A 115 -7.98 -14.81 -2.49
N PHE A 116 -6.97 -14.02 -2.82
CA PHE A 116 -5.63 -14.50 -3.11
C PHE A 116 -4.72 -14.00 -2.02
N TYR A 117 -3.89 -14.87 -1.45
CA TYR A 117 -2.95 -14.49 -0.40
C TYR A 117 -1.60 -14.01 -0.96
N ASN A 118 -1.14 -14.62 -2.06
CA ASN A 118 0.15 -14.37 -2.70
C ASN A 118 -0.01 -14.21 -4.23
N LYS A 119 -0.91 -13.34 -4.67
CA LYS A 119 -1.10 -13.06 -6.09
C LYS A 119 0.12 -12.31 -6.64
N PRO A 120 0.80 -12.82 -7.68
CA PRO A 120 1.76 -12.00 -8.40
C PRO A 120 1.00 -10.89 -9.13
N LEU A 121 1.34 -9.64 -8.85
CA LEU A 121 0.79 -8.47 -9.52
C LEU A 121 1.86 -7.80 -10.38
N GLU A 122 1.45 -7.22 -11.50
CA GLU A 122 2.36 -6.54 -12.39
C GLU A 122 2.57 -5.08 -11.98
N LEU A 123 3.74 -4.52 -12.33
CA LEU A 123 3.97 -3.10 -12.20
C LEU A 123 3.12 -2.33 -13.22
N CYS A 124 2.56 -1.21 -12.78
CA CYS A 124 1.95 -0.23 -13.66
C CYS A 124 2.91 0.13 -14.81
N PRO A 125 2.47 0.16 -16.08
CA PRO A 125 3.35 0.43 -17.22
C PRO A 125 4.17 1.72 -17.09
N SER A 126 3.57 2.79 -16.58
CA SER A 126 4.26 4.07 -16.35
C SER A 126 5.36 3.95 -15.29
N CYS A 127 5.08 3.24 -14.19
CA CYS A 127 6.06 2.99 -13.13
C CYS A 127 7.18 2.07 -13.62
N LYS A 128 6.86 1.05 -14.41
CA LYS A 128 7.81 0.12 -15.00
C LYS A 128 8.80 0.84 -15.93
N GLN A 129 8.31 1.78 -16.74
CA GLN A 129 9.17 2.60 -17.60
C GLN A 129 10.11 3.49 -16.78
N LYS A 130 9.63 4.08 -15.68
CA LYS A 130 10.47 4.93 -14.83
C LYS A 130 11.49 4.14 -13.99
N LEU A 131 11.21 2.87 -13.68
CA LEU A 131 12.11 1.99 -12.92
C LEU A 131 13.34 1.53 -13.72
N LEU A 132 13.33 1.64 -15.06
CA LEU A 132 14.30 1.04 -15.97
C LEU A 132 15.75 1.07 -15.45
N GLY A 133 16.34 -0.13 -15.29
CA GLY A 133 17.72 -0.31 -14.83
C GLY A 133 17.88 -0.58 -13.33
N LYS A 134 16.80 -0.60 -12.54
CA LYS A 134 16.81 -0.99 -11.12
C LYS A 134 15.88 -2.17 -10.85
N SER A 135 16.32 -3.09 -10.01
CA SER A 135 15.46 -4.10 -9.39
C SER A 135 14.51 -3.44 -8.37
N LEU A 136 13.41 -4.13 -8.06
CA LEU A 136 12.49 -3.65 -7.01
C LEU A 136 13.18 -3.49 -5.67
N LYS A 137 14.11 -4.39 -5.33
CA LYS A 137 14.89 -4.33 -4.10
C LYS A 137 15.73 -3.05 -4.05
N GLU A 138 16.50 -2.77 -5.10
CA GLU A 138 17.29 -1.53 -5.21
C GLU A 138 16.42 -0.27 -5.16
N PHE A 139 15.22 -0.33 -5.72
CA PHE A 139 14.27 0.78 -5.63
C PHE A 139 13.77 1.03 -4.20
N MET A 140 13.48 -0.03 -3.46
CA MET A 140 12.92 0.06 -2.10
C MET A 140 13.97 0.37 -1.02
N GLU A 141 15.23 -0.04 -1.25
CA GLU A 141 16.33 0.13 -0.30
C GLU A 141 17.18 1.39 -0.55
N GLY A 142 17.14 1.95 -1.76
CA GLY A 142 17.82 3.20 -2.13
C GLY A 142 17.00 4.44 -1.83
#